data_AF-A0A836CMJ0-F1
#
_entry.id   AF-A0A836CMJ0-F1
#
_cell.length_a   1.000
_cell.length_b   1.000
_cell.length_c   1.000
_cell.angle_alpha   90.00
_cell.angle_beta   90.00
_cell.angle_gamma   90.00
#
_symmetry.space_group_name_H-M   'P 1'
#
loop_
_entity.id
_entity.type
_entity.pdbx_description
1 polymer ?
#
loop_
_entity_poly.entity_id
_entity_poly.type
_entity_poly.pdbx_seq_one_letter_code
_entity_poly.pdbx_strand_id
1 'polypeptide(L)'
;MDCEGYIPVAFVANFPSVASLGADYRDLLQALHKSHVLECDEPNETIRLREGWGTWLLPNASGGRGAPRYIKLPSPGAAEMSTAADGAR
;
A
#
# COMPACT_ATOMS: atom_id res chain seq x y z
N MET A 1 9.27 3.00 4.98
CA MET A 1 7.97 3.12 5.68
C MET A 1 7.61 4.59 5.76
N ASP A 2 6.36 4.91 5.51
CA ASP A 2 5.86 6.26 5.75
C ASP A 2 5.66 6.53 7.24
N CYS A 3 5.16 7.71 7.59
CA CYS A 3 4.92 8.15 8.95
C CYS A 3 3.89 7.31 9.72
N GLU A 4 3.14 6.43 9.04
CA GLU A 4 2.17 5.52 9.64
C GLU A 4 2.61 4.04 9.58
N GLY A 5 3.84 3.78 9.13
CA GLY A 5 4.41 2.44 9.06
C GLY A 5 4.12 1.69 7.76
N TYR A 6 3.39 2.29 6.82
CA TYR A 6 2.99 1.65 5.57
C TYR A 6 4.12 1.65 4.54
N ILE A 7 4.09 0.64 3.66
CA ILE A 7 4.93 0.53 2.45
C ILE A 7 4.07 0.01 1.28
N PRO A 8 4.36 0.42 0.03
CA PRO A 8 3.65 -0.11 -1.13
C PRO A 8 3.85 -1.61 -1.31
N VAL A 9 2.77 -2.36 -1.62
CA VAL A 9 2.85 -3.80 -1.88
C VAL A 9 3.76 -4.09 -3.08
N ALA A 10 3.71 -3.27 -4.12
CA ALA A 10 4.59 -3.37 -5.29
C ALA A 10 6.09 -3.31 -4.93
N PHE A 11 6.47 -2.61 -3.86
CA PHE A 11 7.86 -2.58 -3.40
C PHE A 11 8.28 -3.93 -2.81
N VAL A 12 7.41 -4.53 -1.99
CA VAL A 12 7.64 -5.85 -1.36
C VAL A 12 7.59 -6.98 -2.38
N ALA A 13 6.64 -6.92 -3.32
CA ALA A 13 6.47 -7.92 -4.38
C ALA A 13 7.73 -8.07 -5.26
N ASN A 14 8.50 -7.00 -5.41
CA ASN A 14 9.73 -6.98 -6.20
C ASN A 14 10.98 -7.44 -5.42
N PHE A 15 10.87 -7.78 -4.15
CA PHE A 15 12.00 -8.41 -3.45
C PHE A 15 12.28 -9.79 -4.04
N PRO A 16 13.55 -10.15 -4.33
CA PRO A 16 13.87 -11.41 -5.01
C PRO A 16 13.26 -12.65 -4.34
N SER A 17 13.19 -12.67 -3.01
CA SER A 17 12.58 -13.75 -2.23
C SER A 17 11.07 -13.86 -2.40
N VAL A 18 10.38 -12.73 -2.62
CA VAL A 18 8.93 -12.69 -2.86
C VAL A 18 8.65 -12.98 -4.33
N ALA A 19 9.38 -12.33 -5.24
CA ALA A 19 9.27 -12.55 -6.68
C ALA A 19 9.54 -14.01 -7.08
N SER A 20 10.46 -14.70 -6.39
CA SER A 20 10.75 -16.13 -6.65
C SER A 20 9.57 -17.06 -6.36
N LEU A 21 8.55 -16.61 -5.62
CA LEU A 21 7.33 -17.39 -5.39
C LEU A 21 6.47 -17.49 -6.66
N GLY A 22 6.66 -16.61 -7.64
CA GLY A 22 5.93 -16.63 -8.90
C GLY A 22 4.42 -16.42 -8.77
N ALA A 23 3.96 -15.84 -7.66
CA ALA A 23 2.54 -15.58 -7.41
C ALA A 23 2.04 -14.40 -8.25
N ASP A 24 0.80 -14.49 -8.75
CA ASP A 24 0.13 -13.36 -9.37
C ASP A 24 -0.05 -12.23 -8.34
N TYR A 25 0.03 -10.98 -8.81
CA TYR A 25 -0.07 -9.81 -7.93
C TYR A 25 -1.43 -9.73 -7.22
N ARG A 26 -2.54 -10.13 -7.88
CA ARG A 26 -3.87 -10.14 -7.26
C ARG A 26 -3.97 -11.21 -6.18
N ASP A 27 -3.39 -12.38 -6.41
CA ASP A 27 -3.36 -13.46 -5.42
C ASP A 27 -2.52 -13.05 -4.20
N LEU A 28 -1.39 -12.36 -4.43
CA LEU A 28 -0.58 -11.79 -3.37
C LEU A 28 -1.39 -10.79 -2.52
N LEU A 29 -2.11 -9.85 -3.15
CA LEU A 29 -2.96 -8.89 -2.43
C LEU A 29 -4.05 -9.59 -1.59
N GLN A 30 -4.72 -10.60 -2.16
CA GLN A 30 -5.73 -11.37 -1.43
C GLN A 30 -5.13 -12.13 -0.24
N ALA A 31 -3.92 -12.69 -0.39
CA ALA A 31 -3.22 -13.36 0.69
C ALA A 31 -2.83 -12.37 1.80
N LEU A 32 -2.35 -11.19 1.44
CA LEU A 32 -1.99 -10.12 2.38
C LEU A 32 -3.21 -9.66 3.20
N HIS A 33 -4.38 -9.51 2.56
CA HIS A 33 -5.62 -9.11 3.25
C HIS A 33 -6.06 -10.11 4.33
N LYS A 34 -5.72 -11.39 4.17
CA LYS A 34 -6.04 -12.46 5.14
C LYS A 34 -4.98 -12.59 6.26
N SER A 35 -3.92 -11.79 6.22
CA SER A 35 -2.83 -11.87 7.20
C SER A 35 -3.28 -11.37 8.57
N HIS A 36 -2.96 -12.14 9.61
CA HIS A 36 -3.15 -11.70 11.00
C HIS A 36 -1.99 -10.79 11.47
N VAL A 37 -0.84 -10.83 10.79
CA VAL A 37 0.38 -10.07 11.15
C VAL A 37 0.39 -8.69 10.50
N LEU A 38 -0.17 -8.58 9.30
CA LEU A 38 -0.17 -7.34 8.51
C LEU A 38 -1.52 -6.66 8.54
N GLU A 39 -1.50 -5.34 8.41
CA GLU A 39 -2.66 -4.50 8.11
C GLU A 39 -2.50 -3.97 6.68
N CYS A 40 -3.61 -3.96 5.93
CA CYS A 40 -3.64 -3.55 4.53
C CYS A 40 -4.49 -2.29 4.36
N ASP A 41 -3.96 -1.30 3.64
CA ASP A 41 -4.70 -0.16 3.11
C ASP A 41 -4.95 -0.41 1.62
N GLU A 42 -6.14 -0.92 1.32
CA GLU A 42 -6.55 -1.30 -0.03
C GLU A 42 -6.56 -0.15 -1.03
N PRO A 43 -7.15 1.04 -0.72
CA PRO A 43 -7.12 2.19 -1.63
C PRO A 43 -5.73 2.54 -2.15
N ASN A 44 -4.72 2.50 -1.27
CA ASN A 44 -3.35 2.87 -1.62
C ASN A 44 -2.46 1.68 -2.00
N GLU A 45 -2.97 0.44 -1.91
CA GLU A 45 -2.19 -0.80 -2.04
C GLU A 45 -0.91 -0.77 -1.19
N THR A 46 -1.07 -0.42 0.09
CA THR A 46 0.02 -0.40 1.06
C THR A 46 -0.23 -1.37 2.21
N ILE A 47 0.86 -1.84 2.83
CA ILE A 47 0.83 -2.76 3.97
C ILE A 47 1.74 -2.26 5.08
N ARG A 48 1.42 -2.61 6.32
CA ARG A 48 2.28 -2.43 7.50
C ARG A 48 2.17 -3.61 8.46
N LEU A 49 3.07 -3.70 9.43
CA LEU A 49 2.84 -4.53 10.61
C LEU A 49 1.64 -4.00 11.38
N ARG A 50 0.74 -4.89 11.82
CA ARG A 50 -0.43 -4.51 12.64
C ARG A 50 0.00 -3.84 13.94
N GLU A 51 1.01 -4.41 14.59
CA GLU A 51 1.55 -3.93 15.87
C GLU A 51 3.05 -3.65 15.77
N GLY A 52 3.55 -2.70 16.56
CA GLY A 52 4.99 -2.45 16.71
C GLY A 52 5.69 -1.84 15.50
N TRP A 53 4.96 -1.42 14.46
CA TRP A 53 5.53 -0.77 13.27
C TRP A 53 6.33 0.50 13.60
N GLY A 54 5.92 1.25 14.63
CA GLY A 54 6.52 2.53 15.02
C GLY A 54 8.00 2.43 15.40
N THR A 55 8.47 1.27 15.86
CA THR A 55 9.88 1.03 16.20
C THR A 55 10.79 1.12 14.98
N TRP A 56 10.26 0.83 13.79
CA TRP A 56 11.01 0.79 12.53
C TRP A 56 11.07 2.15 11.80
N LEU A 57 10.38 3.18 12.31
CA LEU A 57 10.39 4.48 11.68
C LEU A 57 11.66 5.27 11.99
N LEU A 58 12.39 5.67 10.95
CA LEU A 58 13.57 6.52 11.09
C LEU A 58 13.15 7.98 11.31
N PRO A 59 13.94 8.80 12.04
CA PRO A 59 13.72 10.25 12.12
C PRO A 59 13.70 10.89 10.73
N ASN A 60 12.89 11.93 10.56
CA ASN A 60 12.82 12.72 9.33
C ASN A 60 13.27 14.17 9.54
N ALA A 61 13.47 14.90 8.44
CA ALA A 61 13.98 16.28 8.45
C ALA A 61 13.02 17.31 9.07
N SER A 62 11.75 16.97 9.25
CA SER A 62 10.71 17.83 9.83
C SER A 62 10.52 17.61 11.33
N GLY A 63 11.42 16.86 11.98
CA GLY A 63 11.32 16.52 13.40
C GLY A 63 10.32 15.41 13.72
N GLY A 64 9.74 14.76 12.71
CA GLY A 64 8.88 13.58 12.82
C GLY A 64 9.63 12.28 12.55
N ARG A 65 8.89 11.22 12.21
CA ARG A 65 9.44 9.91 11.82
C ARG A 65 8.79 9.40 10.54
N GLY A 66 9.51 8.61 9.76
CA GLY A 66 9.06 8.02 8.50
C GLY A 66 9.01 9.02 7.33
N ALA A 67 8.80 8.47 6.13
CA ALA A 67 8.56 9.24 4.91
C ALA A 67 7.13 9.85 4.89
N PRO A 68 6.82 10.78 3.97
CA PRO A 68 5.42 11.15 3.70
C PRO A 68 4.56 9.94 3.32
N ARG A 69 3.25 10.04 3.57
CA ARG A 69 2.29 8.96 3.29
C ARG A 69 2.36 8.51 1.83
N TYR A 70 2.40 7.19 1.63
CA TYR A 70 2.29 6.63 0.31
C TYR A 70 0.83 6.72 -0.16
N ILE A 71 0.63 7.34 -1.32
CA ILE A 71 -0.68 7.44 -1.95
C ILE A 71 -0.63 6.78 -3.31
N LYS A 72 -1.66 5.98 -3.63
CA LYS A 72 -1.83 5.49 -4.99
C LYS A 72 -2.52 6.59 -5.79
N LEU A 73 -1.80 7.15 -6.76
CA LEU A 73 -2.40 8.11 -7.67
C LEU A 73 -3.45 7.39 -8.53
N PRO A 74 -4.62 8.00 -8.76
CA PRO A 74 -5.58 7.45 -9.70
C PRO A 74 -4.90 7.34 -11.06
N SER A 75 -5.03 6.18 -11.70
CA SER A 75 -4.61 6.04 -13.09
C SER A 75 -5.34 7.09 -13.93
N PRO A 76 -4.70 7.75 -14.90
CA PRO A 76 -5.33 8.77 -15.74
C PRO A 76 -6.67 8.33 -16.36
N GLY A 77 -6.89 7.02 -16.57
CA GLY A 77 -8.17 6.48 -17.06
C GLY A 77 -9.22 6.10 -16.01
N ALA A 78 -8.90 6.16 -14.71
CA ALA A 78 -9.84 5.83 -13.63
C ALA A 78 -10.71 7.03 -13.21
N ALA A 79 -10.20 8.25 -13.37
CA ALA A 79 -10.92 9.47 -13.00
C ALA A 79 -12.06 9.81 -13.98
N GLU A 80 -11.92 9.47 -15.26
CA GLU A 80 -12.92 9.78 -16.29
C GLU A 80 -14.19 8.90 -16.19
N MET A 81 -14.11 7.72 -15.59
CA MET A 81 -15.27 6.84 -15.40
C MET A 81 -16.16 7.24 -14.22
N SER A 82 -15.67 8.08 -13.29
CA SER A 82 -16.45 8.48 -12.12
C SER A 82 -17.49 9.56 -12.43
N THR A 83 -17.31 10.33 -13.52
CA THR A 83 -18.20 11.45 -13.87
C THR A 83 -19.33 11.07 -14.84
N ALA A 84 -19.30 9.87 -15.42
CA ALA A 84 -20.29 9.43 -16.40
C ALA A 84 -21.56 8.79 -15.79
N ALA A 85 -21.57 8.54 -14.46
CA ALA A 85 -22.67 7.82 -13.81
C ALA A 85 -23.77 8.73 -13.21
N ASP A 86 -23.59 10.05 -13.17
CA ASP A 86 -24.51 10.97 -12.47
C ASP A 86 -25.46 11.76 -13.41
N GLY A 87 -25.50 11.40 -14.70
CA GLY A 87 -26.18 12.17 -15.76
C GLY A 87 -27.42 11.53 -16.39
N ALA A 88 -27.99 10.47 -15.80
CA ALA A 88 -29.18 9.82 -16.34
C ALA A 88 -30.35 9.84 -15.32
N ARG A 89 -31.04 10.98 -15.25
CA ARG A 89 -32.40 11.08 -14.70
C ARG A 89 -33.24 11.99 -15.56
#